data_AF-A0A1Y5EIU4-F1
#
_entry.id   AF-A0A1Y5EIU4-F1
#
_cell.length_a   1.000
_cell.length_b   1.000
_cell.length_c   1.000
_cell.angle_alpha   90.00
_cell.angle_beta   90.00
_cell.angle_gamma   90.00
#
_symmetry.space_group_name_H-M   'P 1'
#
loop_
_entity.id
_entity.type
_entity.pdbx_description
1 polymer ?
#
loop_
_entity_poly.entity_id
_entity_poly.type
_entity_poly.pdbx_seq_one_letter_code
_entity_poly.pdbx_strand_id
1 'polypeptide(L)'
;MQVLSRKSLPLGGFAGLTEHRLVTDRRVFGSRKAANTFDGIGNFVYLADAQFNPRGETHMHPHKEIDVISIMMAGRVSHEGSLEHGQSLNAGEVQVQRAGGEGFSHNEINPDSTKNRMLQLWVLPEVAGQSAGYKHYALAAKGVSRIYGGKESGGQKNQTETFASKTTIDIVRLASGESISFSEEVLAYVSKGTAD
;
A
#
# COMPACT_ATOMS: atom_id res chain seq x y z
N MET A 1 -3.41 23.39 -1.91
CA MET A 1 -3.28 21.99 -2.36
C MET A 1 -1.98 21.86 -3.16
N GLN A 2 -1.09 20.93 -2.78
CA GLN A 2 0.07 20.58 -3.60
C GLN A 2 -0.31 19.39 -4.49
N VAL A 3 0.01 19.46 -5.78
CA VAL A 3 -0.37 18.41 -6.75
C VAL A 3 0.88 17.85 -7.40
N LEU A 4 0.99 16.54 -7.42
CA LEU A 4 2.06 15.80 -8.09
C LEU A 4 1.45 14.87 -9.13
N SER A 5 1.90 14.99 -10.38
CA SER A 5 1.46 14.08 -11.44
C SER A 5 2.35 12.85 -11.49
N ARG A 6 1.75 11.65 -11.54
CA ARG A 6 2.51 10.41 -11.80
C ARG A 6 3.36 10.52 -13.08
N LYS A 7 2.85 11.23 -14.10
CA LYS A 7 3.53 11.38 -15.40
C LYS A 7 4.78 12.26 -15.34
N SER A 8 4.91 13.13 -14.34
CA SER A 8 6.12 13.95 -14.14
C SER A 8 7.20 13.24 -13.32
N LEU A 9 6.91 12.04 -12.81
CA LEU A 9 7.86 11.26 -12.02
C LEU A 9 8.63 10.30 -12.92
N PRO A 10 9.94 10.07 -12.65
CA PRO A 10 10.70 9.09 -13.39
C PRO A 10 10.08 7.70 -13.24
N LEU A 11 10.14 6.90 -14.31
CA LEU A 11 9.86 5.48 -14.22
C LEU A 11 11.11 4.79 -13.69
N GLY A 12 11.02 4.27 -12.47
CA GLY A 12 12.02 3.41 -11.87
C GLY A 12 11.62 1.94 -11.99
N GLY A 13 12.33 1.10 -11.25
CA GLY A 13 12.04 -0.32 -11.17
C GLY A 13 13.19 -1.09 -10.55
N PHE A 14 12.91 -2.30 -10.13
CA PHE A 14 13.90 -3.27 -9.68
C PHE A 14 13.42 -4.68 -10.03
N ALA A 15 14.35 -5.59 -10.32
CA ALA A 15 14.04 -6.96 -10.72
C ALA A 15 12.96 -7.02 -11.84
N GLY A 16 11.85 -7.72 -11.60
CA GLY A 16 10.73 -7.85 -12.53
C GLY A 16 9.69 -6.74 -12.48
N LEU A 17 9.91 -5.68 -11.70
CA LEU A 17 8.95 -4.61 -11.43
C LEU A 17 9.39 -3.26 -12.00
N THR A 18 8.43 -2.49 -12.53
CA THR A 18 8.61 -1.06 -12.85
C THR A 18 7.65 -0.22 -12.02
N GLU A 19 8.04 0.99 -11.61
CA GLU A 19 7.21 1.80 -10.71
C GLU A 19 7.43 3.31 -10.86
N HIS A 20 6.38 4.07 -10.54
CA HIS A 20 6.49 5.47 -10.19
C HIS A 20 6.32 5.63 -8.70
N ARG A 21 7.36 6.12 -8.02
CA ARG A 21 7.32 6.41 -6.57
C ARG A 21 6.77 7.82 -6.36
N LEU A 22 5.65 7.94 -5.68
CA LEU A 22 4.96 9.21 -5.41
C LEU A 22 5.35 9.78 -4.04
N VAL A 23 5.50 8.90 -3.05
CA VAL A 23 5.93 9.24 -1.70
C VAL A 23 7.16 8.42 -1.37
N THR A 24 8.23 9.10 -0.98
CA THR A 24 9.42 8.45 -0.40
C THR A 24 9.89 9.32 0.75
N ASP A 25 9.53 8.96 1.98
CA ASP A 25 9.78 9.78 3.15
C ASP A 25 11.26 9.83 3.55
N ARG A 26 11.77 11.02 3.81
CA ARG A 26 13.17 11.24 4.22
C ARG A 26 13.59 10.43 5.45
N ARG A 27 12.66 10.11 6.37
CA ARG A 27 12.95 9.33 7.58
C ARG A 27 13.37 7.90 7.25
N VAL A 28 12.85 7.35 6.15
CA VAL A 28 13.15 5.98 5.70
C VAL A 28 14.25 5.98 4.64
N PHE A 29 14.19 6.91 3.70
CA PHE A 29 15.08 6.90 2.54
C PHE A 29 16.36 7.74 2.73
N GLY A 30 16.38 8.71 3.63
CA GLY A 30 17.54 9.58 3.86
C GLY A 30 18.03 10.24 2.57
N SER A 31 19.33 10.13 2.28
CA SER A 31 19.94 10.61 1.03
C SER A 31 19.45 9.89 -0.22
N ARG A 32 18.79 8.74 -0.09
CA ARG A 32 18.21 7.97 -1.20
C ARG A 32 16.79 8.42 -1.57
N LYS A 33 16.24 9.42 -0.86
CA LYS A 33 14.94 10.01 -1.19
C LYS A 33 14.95 10.53 -2.63
N ALA A 34 13.92 10.23 -3.40
CA ALA A 34 13.80 10.74 -4.76
C ALA A 34 13.48 12.25 -4.77
N ALA A 35 14.16 13.02 -5.63
CA ALA A 35 14.16 14.48 -5.62
C ALA A 35 12.79 15.14 -5.90
N ASN A 36 11.85 14.42 -6.52
CA ASN A 36 10.55 14.95 -6.97
C ASN A 36 9.34 14.25 -6.34
N THR A 37 9.54 13.53 -5.24
CA THR A 37 8.48 12.84 -4.51
C THR A 37 8.08 13.62 -3.27
N PHE A 38 6.88 13.38 -2.74
CA PHE A 38 6.50 13.91 -1.45
C PHE A 38 7.19 13.15 -0.31
N ASP A 39 7.36 13.85 0.83
CA ASP A 39 7.42 13.17 2.13
C ASP A 39 6.01 12.68 2.50
N GLY A 40 5.93 11.70 3.40
CA GLY A 40 4.65 11.18 3.83
C GLY A 40 4.03 12.02 4.94
N ILE A 41 2.78 11.71 5.30
CA ILE A 41 2.05 12.34 6.40
C ILE A 41 1.93 11.36 7.58
N GLY A 42 2.20 11.83 8.80
CA GLY A 42 2.19 10.97 9.98
C GLY A 42 3.16 9.79 9.83
N ASN A 43 2.65 8.56 9.94
CA ASN A 43 3.45 7.33 9.77
C ASN A 43 3.39 6.74 8.36
N PHE A 44 2.59 7.30 7.46
CA PHE A 44 2.64 6.91 6.06
C PHE A 44 3.96 7.39 5.46
N VAL A 45 4.73 6.52 4.82
CA VAL A 45 6.13 6.82 4.40
C VAL A 45 6.48 6.43 2.98
N TYR A 46 5.66 5.62 2.33
CA TYR A 46 5.91 5.16 0.96
C TYR A 46 4.62 4.98 0.18
N LEU A 47 4.66 5.39 -1.08
CA LEU A 47 3.63 5.12 -2.08
C LEU A 47 4.30 4.93 -3.44
N ALA A 48 4.09 3.77 -4.05
CA ALA A 48 4.45 3.51 -5.43
C ALA A 48 3.28 2.96 -6.23
N ASP A 49 3.15 3.42 -7.47
CA ASP A 49 2.29 2.84 -8.49
C ASP A 49 3.14 1.95 -9.39
N ALA A 50 3.02 0.65 -9.18
CA ALA A 50 3.92 -0.37 -9.68
C ALA A 50 3.23 -1.28 -10.72
N GLN A 51 4.01 -1.78 -11.66
CA GLN A 51 3.61 -2.73 -12.68
C GLN A 51 4.66 -3.82 -12.80
N PHE A 52 4.28 -5.07 -12.53
CA PHE A 52 5.16 -6.20 -12.81
C PHE A 52 5.14 -6.50 -14.30
N ASN A 53 6.31 -6.82 -14.83
CA ASN A 53 6.44 -7.41 -16.16
C ASN A 53 5.78 -8.80 -16.19
N PRO A 54 5.45 -9.33 -17.38
CA PRO A 54 5.06 -10.74 -17.51
C PRO A 54 6.07 -11.64 -16.82
N ARG A 55 5.60 -12.54 -15.94
CA ARG A 55 6.47 -13.45 -15.15
C ARG A 55 7.52 -12.73 -14.29
N GLY A 56 7.38 -11.43 -14.05
CA GLY A 56 8.29 -10.66 -13.22
C GLY A 56 8.07 -10.92 -11.73
N GLU A 57 9.13 -10.82 -10.95
CA GLU A 57 9.09 -10.98 -9.49
C GLU A 57 9.99 -9.96 -8.78
N THR A 58 9.76 -9.77 -7.48
CA THR A 58 10.61 -8.91 -6.63
C THR A 58 11.84 -9.63 -6.08
N HIS A 59 11.85 -10.97 -6.15
CA HIS A 59 12.72 -11.88 -5.40
C HIS A 59 12.51 -11.77 -3.89
N MET A 60 12.98 -12.79 -3.15
CA MET A 60 12.87 -12.83 -1.70
C MET A 60 13.64 -11.66 -1.07
N HIS A 61 12.93 -10.81 -0.31
CA HIS A 61 13.52 -9.67 0.38
C HIS A 61 12.87 -9.41 1.75
N PRO A 62 13.61 -8.83 2.72
CA PRO A 62 13.13 -8.67 4.08
C PRO A 62 12.41 -7.33 4.32
N HIS A 63 11.47 -7.35 5.25
CA HIS A 63 10.88 -6.17 5.90
C HIS A 63 10.92 -6.34 7.42
N LYS A 64 11.08 -5.22 8.13
CA LYS A 64 11.10 -5.18 9.61
C LYS A 64 10.62 -3.82 10.10
N GLU A 65 9.80 -3.82 11.15
CA GLU A 65 9.24 -2.60 11.75
C GLU A 65 8.58 -1.68 10.73
N ILE A 66 7.82 -2.28 9.80
CA ILE A 66 7.05 -1.58 8.78
C ILE A 66 5.84 -2.42 8.36
N ASP A 67 4.70 -1.76 8.16
CA ASP A 67 3.49 -2.39 7.63
C ASP A 67 3.48 -2.19 6.11
N VAL A 68 3.44 -3.30 5.37
CA VAL A 68 3.46 -3.35 3.91
C VAL A 68 2.05 -3.59 3.41
N ILE A 69 1.52 -2.66 2.61
CA ILE A 69 0.15 -2.70 2.11
C ILE A 69 0.18 -2.78 0.58
N SER A 70 -0.35 -3.88 0.04
CA SER A 70 -0.44 -4.17 -1.39
C SER A 70 -1.88 -4.06 -1.85
N ILE A 71 -2.17 -3.20 -2.83
CA ILE A 71 -3.52 -3.01 -3.41
C ILE A 71 -3.47 -3.38 -4.89
N MET A 72 -4.14 -4.46 -5.27
CA MET A 72 -4.14 -4.91 -6.67
C MET A 72 -5.15 -4.12 -7.50
N MET A 73 -4.63 -3.40 -8.50
CA MET A 73 -5.42 -2.55 -9.39
C MET A 73 -5.86 -3.28 -10.66
N ALA A 74 -5.00 -4.18 -11.17
CA ALA A 74 -5.27 -5.02 -12.35
C ALA A 74 -4.38 -6.27 -12.35
N GLY A 75 -4.89 -7.40 -12.83
CA GLY A 75 -4.19 -8.69 -12.82
C GLY A 75 -4.16 -9.32 -11.42
N ARG A 76 -3.10 -10.08 -11.13
CA ARG A 76 -2.86 -10.70 -9.82
C ARG A 76 -1.37 -10.81 -9.52
N VAL A 77 -1.04 -11.05 -8.26
CA VAL A 77 0.29 -11.52 -7.82
C VAL A 77 0.13 -12.75 -6.94
N SER A 78 1.08 -13.68 -7.01
CA SER A 78 1.23 -14.74 -6.01
C SER A 78 2.27 -14.33 -4.98
N HIS A 79 2.00 -14.64 -3.73
CA HIS A 79 2.84 -14.30 -2.60
C HIS A 79 3.61 -15.52 -2.11
N GLU A 80 4.93 -15.39 -1.97
CA GLU A 80 5.77 -16.39 -1.31
C GLU A 80 6.49 -15.72 -0.13
N GLY A 81 6.37 -16.24 1.08
CA GLY A 81 7.06 -15.64 2.22
C GLY A 81 6.94 -16.45 3.49
N SER A 82 7.56 -15.95 4.56
CA SER A 82 7.45 -16.55 5.90
C SER A 82 6.12 -16.24 6.58
N LEU A 83 5.31 -15.34 6.03
CA LEU A 83 4.00 -14.94 6.51
C LEU A 83 2.95 -15.24 5.44
N GLU A 84 2.10 -16.25 5.66
CA GLU A 84 1.00 -16.67 4.75
C GLU A 84 1.44 -16.95 3.30
N HIS A 85 2.33 -17.94 3.14
CA HIS A 85 2.84 -18.43 1.84
C HIS A 85 1.72 -18.98 0.93
N GLY A 86 1.82 -18.72 -0.38
CA GLY A 86 0.99 -19.35 -1.41
C GLY A 86 -0.36 -18.66 -1.69
N GLN A 87 -0.63 -17.52 -1.03
CA GLN A 87 -1.83 -16.73 -1.29
C GLN A 87 -1.68 -15.91 -2.58
N SER A 88 -2.73 -15.87 -3.40
CA SER A 88 -2.82 -15.00 -4.57
C SER A 88 -3.60 -13.74 -4.20
N LEU A 89 -3.11 -12.57 -4.59
CA LEU A 89 -3.79 -11.29 -4.45
C LEU A 89 -4.30 -10.85 -5.83
N ASN A 90 -5.61 -10.71 -5.99
CA ASN A 90 -6.27 -10.43 -7.26
C ASN A 90 -6.74 -8.98 -7.36
N ALA A 91 -6.98 -8.49 -8.58
CA ALA A 91 -7.51 -7.15 -8.82
C ALA A 91 -8.77 -6.87 -7.98
N GLY A 92 -8.76 -5.75 -7.24
CA GLY A 92 -9.82 -5.39 -6.31
C GLY A 92 -9.63 -5.94 -4.89
N GLU A 93 -8.53 -6.63 -4.62
CA GLU A 93 -8.17 -7.10 -3.28
C GLU A 93 -7.00 -6.30 -2.70
N VAL A 94 -6.91 -6.33 -1.38
CA VAL A 94 -5.85 -5.69 -0.59
C VAL A 94 -5.26 -6.69 0.38
N GLN A 95 -3.94 -6.64 0.52
CA GLN A 95 -3.19 -7.36 1.52
C GLN A 95 -2.45 -6.36 2.40
N VAL A 96 -2.41 -6.64 3.70
CA VAL A 96 -1.62 -5.88 4.68
C VAL A 96 -0.76 -6.86 5.47
N GLN A 97 0.55 -6.69 5.37
CA GLN A 97 1.55 -7.46 6.10
C GLN A 97 2.25 -6.56 7.11
N ARG A 98 1.95 -6.76 8.38
CA ARG A 98 2.69 -6.14 9.48
C ARG A 98 3.97 -6.92 9.72
N ALA A 99 5.12 -6.27 9.53
CA ALA A 99 6.41 -6.91 9.78
C ALA A 99 6.70 -7.06 11.27
N GLY A 100 6.32 -6.06 12.08
CA GLY A 100 6.58 -6.08 13.51
C GLY A 100 8.08 -6.16 13.86
N GLY A 101 8.37 -6.54 15.11
CA GLY A 101 9.75 -6.71 15.59
C GLY A 101 10.42 -7.99 15.10
N GLU A 102 9.63 -9.00 14.78
CA GLU A 102 10.07 -10.28 14.21
C GLU A 102 10.61 -10.09 12.79
N GLY A 103 9.97 -9.21 12.02
CA GLY A 103 10.21 -9.07 10.59
C GLY A 103 9.67 -10.26 9.79
N PHE A 104 9.67 -10.13 8.47
CA PHE A 104 9.43 -11.26 7.56
C PHE A 104 10.22 -11.06 6.28
N SER A 105 10.33 -12.10 5.46
CA SER A 105 10.77 -11.97 4.08
C SER A 105 9.66 -12.42 3.14
N HIS A 106 9.55 -11.76 2.00
CA HIS A 106 8.58 -12.11 0.97
C HIS A 106 9.11 -11.93 -0.45
N ASN A 107 8.42 -12.55 -1.39
CA ASN A 107 8.54 -12.39 -2.83
C ASN A 107 7.12 -12.22 -3.39
N GLU A 108 6.95 -11.23 -4.25
CA GLU A 108 5.72 -11.00 -5.00
C GLU A 108 6.02 -11.34 -6.46
N ILE A 109 5.23 -12.27 -7.01
CA ILE A 109 5.45 -12.82 -8.34
C ILE A 109 4.22 -12.50 -9.18
N ASN A 110 4.41 -12.00 -10.39
CA ASN A 110 3.36 -11.97 -11.39
C ASN A 110 3.29 -13.34 -12.09
N PRO A 111 2.27 -14.17 -11.84
CA PRO A 111 2.18 -15.50 -12.42
C PRO A 111 1.68 -15.48 -13.87
N ASP A 112 1.34 -14.32 -14.44
CA ASP A 112 0.69 -14.24 -15.74
C ASP A 112 1.65 -13.81 -16.86
N SER A 113 1.25 -14.03 -18.11
CA SER A 113 2.00 -13.61 -19.32
C SER A 113 1.74 -12.15 -19.74
N THR A 114 0.94 -11.43 -18.96
CA THR A 114 0.62 -10.01 -19.16
C THR A 114 1.11 -9.19 -17.97
N LYS A 115 1.25 -7.87 -18.16
CA LYS A 115 1.56 -6.96 -17.05
C LYS A 115 0.37 -6.85 -16.10
N ASN A 116 0.66 -6.75 -14.82
CA ASN A 116 -0.31 -6.41 -13.78
C ASN A 116 -0.06 -4.97 -13.27
N ARG A 117 -0.91 -4.47 -12.38
CA ARG A 117 -0.71 -3.17 -11.71
C ARG A 117 -1.08 -3.27 -10.24
N MET A 118 -0.21 -2.78 -9.38
CA MET A 118 -0.34 -2.79 -7.93
C MET A 118 0.06 -1.44 -7.35
N LEU A 119 -0.62 -1.00 -6.29
CA LEU A 119 -0.12 0.07 -5.44
C LEU A 119 0.56 -0.54 -4.22
N GLN A 120 1.75 -0.04 -3.93
CA GLN A 120 2.57 -0.47 -2.79
C GLN A 120 2.71 0.69 -1.81
N LEU A 121 2.26 0.48 -0.58
CA LEU A 121 2.19 1.48 0.46
C LEU A 121 2.92 0.99 1.70
N TRP A 122 3.69 1.86 2.36
CA TRP A 122 4.32 1.53 3.64
C TRP A 122 3.92 2.49 4.76
N VAL A 123 3.69 1.92 5.94
CA VAL A 123 3.36 2.66 7.16
C VAL A 123 4.31 2.24 8.28
N LEU A 124 4.92 3.20 8.96
CA LEU A 124 5.70 2.93 10.16
C LEU A 124 4.79 2.51 11.33
N PRO A 125 5.19 1.54 12.15
CA PRO A 125 4.42 1.12 13.30
C PRO A 125 4.34 2.26 14.32
N GLU A 126 3.22 2.34 15.04
CA GLU A 126 3.09 3.29 16.15
C GLU A 126 3.89 2.88 17.38
N VAL A 127 4.03 1.57 17.55
CA VAL A 127 4.71 0.94 18.67
C VAL A 127 5.69 -0.08 18.08
N ALA A 128 6.97 0.09 18.39
CA ALA A 128 8.00 -0.86 17.98
C ALA A 128 7.78 -2.23 18.64
N GLY A 129 8.22 -3.30 18.00
CA GLY A 129 8.19 -4.65 18.57
C GLY A 129 6.80 -5.29 18.61
N GLN A 130 5.81 -4.75 17.90
CA GLN A 130 4.54 -5.44 17.69
C GLN A 130 4.76 -6.79 17.00
N SER A 131 3.90 -7.78 17.27
CA SER A 131 3.94 -9.06 16.57
C SER A 131 3.67 -8.89 15.07
N ALA A 132 4.26 -9.77 14.27
CA ALA A 132 3.93 -9.85 12.85
C ALA A 132 2.44 -10.18 12.69
N GLY A 133 1.86 -9.75 11.57
CA GLY A 133 0.44 -9.99 11.33
C GLY A 133 0.08 -9.85 9.86
N TYR A 134 -0.99 -10.54 9.49
CA TYR A 134 -1.52 -10.52 8.12
C TYR A 134 -3.00 -10.19 8.11
N LYS A 135 -3.43 -9.39 7.13
CA LYS A 135 -4.83 -9.15 6.80
C LYS A 135 -5.04 -9.13 5.29
N HIS A 136 -6.20 -9.60 4.86
CA HIS A 136 -6.64 -9.58 3.46
C HIS A 136 -8.08 -9.08 3.38
N TYR A 137 -8.37 -8.28 2.36
CA TYR A 137 -9.64 -7.61 2.16
C TYR A 137 -10.08 -7.66 0.70
N ALA A 138 -11.37 -7.87 0.48
CA ALA A 138 -12.01 -7.54 -0.80
C ALA A 138 -12.54 -6.09 -0.75
N LEU A 139 -12.28 -5.31 -1.80
CA LEU A 139 -12.75 -3.92 -1.87
C LEU A 139 -14.20 -3.84 -2.35
N ALA A 140 -15.01 -3.04 -1.64
CA ALA A 140 -16.37 -2.73 -2.07
C ALA A 140 -16.39 -2.06 -3.46
N ALA A 141 -17.39 -2.37 -4.29
CA ALA A 141 -17.47 -1.82 -5.64
C ALA A 141 -17.66 -0.28 -5.67
N LYS A 142 -18.24 0.30 -4.61
CA LYS A 142 -18.53 1.73 -4.45
C LYS A 142 -18.38 2.11 -2.98
N GLY A 143 -18.14 3.39 -2.71
CA GLY A 143 -18.10 3.97 -1.37
C GLY A 143 -16.69 4.00 -0.80
N VAL A 144 -16.60 3.93 0.52
CA VAL A 144 -15.34 4.01 1.27
C VAL A 144 -15.06 2.67 1.93
N SER A 145 -13.89 2.11 1.69
CA SER A 145 -13.39 0.89 2.37
C SER A 145 -12.16 1.25 3.18
N ARG A 146 -12.24 1.15 4.51
CA ARG A 146 -11.06 1.29 5.37
C ARG A 146 -10.21 0.03 5.30
N ILE A 147 -8.95 0.19 4.89
CA ILE A 147 -8.01 -0.92 4.70
C ILE A 147 -6.87 -0.92 5.73
N TYR A 148 -6.68 0.19 6.44
CA TYR A 148 -5.64 0.30 7.47
C TYR A 148 -6.01 1.36 8.51
N GLY A 149 -5.60 1.14 9.76
CA GLY A 149 -5.78 2.08 10.85
C GLY A 149 -7.20 2.18 11.39
N GLY A 150 -7.39 3.13 12.29
CA GLY A 150 -8.59 3.30 13.11
C GLY A 150 -8.33 2.90 14.58
N LYS A 151 -9.20 3.36 15.47
CA LYS A 151 -9.25 2.84 16.85
C LYS A 151 -9.86 1.45 16.80
N GLU A 152 -9.37 0.54 17.64
CA GLU A 152 -10.28 -0.51 18.13
C GLU A 152 -11.44 0.20 18.79
N SER A 153 -12.63 0.12 18.21
CA SER A 153 -13.80 0.85 18.70
C SER A 153 -13.99 0.61 20.20
N GLY A 154 -14.08 1.70 20.97
CA GLY A 154 -13.99 1.71 22.42
C GLY A 154 -14.85 0.66 23.11
N GLY A 155 -14.26 -0.05 24.08
CA GLY A 155 -14.99 -0.92 25.01
C GLY A 155 -15.64 -2.17 24.42
N GLN A 156 -15.66 -2.34 23.09
CA GLN A 156 -16.00 -3.59 22.43
C GLN A 156 -14.73 -4.23 21.88
N LYS A 157 -14.32 -5.34 22.49
CA LYS A 157 -13.16 -6.18 22.16
C LYS A 157 -13.18 -6.80 20.73
N ASN A 158 -13.94 -6.26 19.78
CA ASN A 158 -14.26 -6.90 18.50
C ASN A 158 -14.31 -5.92 17.31
N GLN A 159 -13.29 -5.07 17.11
CA GLN A 159 -13.02 -4.59 15.76
C GLN A 159 -11.69 -5.17 15.27
N THR A 160 -11.76 -6.36 14.69
CA THR A 160 -10.63 -7.15 14.18
C THR A 160 -10.35 -6.91 12.69
N GLU A 161 -11.02 -5.94 12.07
CA GLU A 161 -10.99 -5.76 10.61
C GLU A 161 -9.64 -5.22 10.14
N THR A 162 -9.19 -4.07 10.64
CA THR A 162 -7.89 -3.45 10.28
C THR A 162 -6.89 -3.49 11.43
N PHE A 163 -5.61 -3.34 11.10
CA PHE A 163 -4.61 -3.09 12.13
C PHE A 163 -4.85 -1.72 12.78
N ALA A 164 -4.80 -1.69 14.12
CA ALA A 164 -4.89 -0.44 14.87
C ALA A 164 -3.72 0.49 14.51
N SER A 165 -4.06 1.73 14.17
CA SER A 165 -3.13 2.83 13.88
C SER A 165 -3.89 4.16 13.83
N LYS A 166 -3.26 5.26 14.23
CA LYS A 166 -3.77 6.63 14.01
C LYS A 166 -3.70 7.01 12.54
N THR A 167 -2.76 6.44 11.78
CA THR A 167 -2.74 6.60 10.32
C THR A 167 -3.84 5.75 9.74
N THR A 168 -4.83 6.37 9.10
CA THR A 168 -5.91 5.66 8.40
C THR A 168 -5.66 5.68 6.90
N ILE A 169 -5.91 4.54 6.23
CA ILE A 169 -5.91 4.48 4.77
C ILE A 169 -7.25 3.92 4.31
N ASP A 170 -7.91 4.70 3.47
CA ASP A 170 -9.20 4.38 2.90
C ASP A 170 -9.08 4.29 1.38
N ILE A 171 -9.78 3.31 0.79
CA ILE A 171 -10.01 3.25 -0.64
C ILE A 171 -11.38 3.84 -0.93
N VAL A 172 -11.41 4.87 -1.76
CA VAL A 172 -12.61 5.63 -2.08
C VAL A 172 -12.98 5.41 -3.56
N ARG A 173 -14.21 4.95 -3.81
CA ARG A 173 -14.76 4.73 -5.16
C ARG A 173 -16.06 5.52 -5.30
N LEU A 174 -15.98 6.61 -6.04
CA LEU A 174 -17.08 7.53 -6.31
C LEU A 174 -17.56 7.39 -7.76
N ALA A 175 -18.86 7.60 -7.97
CA ALA A 175 -19.42 7.82 -9.29
C ALA A 175 -19.17 9.27 -9.76
N SER A 176 -19.33 9.52 -11.06
CA SER A 176 -19.23 10.87 -11.61
C SER A 176 -20.24 11.80 -10.93
N GLY A 177 -19.77 12.94 -10.43
CA GLY A 177 -20.59 13.93 -9.71
C GLY A 177 -20.74 13.68 -8.21
N GLU A 178 -20.23 12.56 -7.67
CA GLU A 178 -20.12 12.36 -6.23
C GLU A 178 -18.85 13.01 -5.67
N SER A 179 -18.93 13.47 -4.43
CA SER A 179 -17.83 14.11 -3.72
C SER A 179 -17.61 13.48 -2.35
N ILE A 180 -16.39 13.60 -1.85
CA ILE A 180 -16.04 13.30 -0.46
C ILE A 180 -15.28 14.49 0.13
N SER A 181 -15.51 14.77 1.40
CA SER A 181 -14.86 15.86 2.13
C SER A 181 -14.10 15.29 3.31
N PHE A 182 -12.94 15.87 3.58
CA PHE A 182 -12.11 15.53 4.73
C PHE A 182 -11.91 16.79 5.57
N SER A 183 -12.04 16.66 6.90
CA SER A 183 -11.80 17.74 7.85
C SER A 183 -10.35 17.82 8.32
N GLU A 184 -9.59 16.74 8.10
CA GLU A 184 -8.20 16.59 8.50
C GLU A 184 -7.26 16.73 7.29
N GLU A 185 -5.96 16.81 7.56
CA GLU A 185 -4.94 16.74 6.51
C GLU A 185 -4.97 15.38 5.79
N VAL A 186 -4.97 15.40 4.46
CA VAL A 186 -5.05 14.20 3.62
C VAL A 186 -4.02 14.24 2.50
N LEU A 187 -3.39 13.09 2.27
CA LEU A 187 -2.70 12.77 1.03
C LEU A 187 -3.61 11.84 0.21
N ALA A 188 -4.03 12.31 -0.96
CA ALA A 188 -4.88 11.55 -1.86
C ALA A 188 -4.13 11.16 -3.15
N TYR A 189 -4.34 9.93 -3.62
CA TYR A 189 -3.85 9.48 -4.93
C TYR A 189 -5.02 9.02 -5.81
N VAL A 190 -5.29 9.78 -6.87
CA VAL A 190 -6.30 9.41 -7.87
C VAL A 190 -5.73 8.35 -8.79
N SER A 191 -6.03 7.09 -8.49
CA SER A 191 -5.47 5.93 -9.21
C SER A 191 -6.20 5.60 -10.52
N LYS A 192 -7.44 6.09 -10.69
CA LYS A 192 -8.29 5.99 -11.88
C LYS A 192 -9.25 7.18 -11.94
N GLY A 193 -9.45 7.75 -13.14
CA GLY A 193 -10.33 8.90 -13.34
C GLY A 193 -9.66 10.25 -13.05
N THR A 194 -10.47 11.26 -12.75
CA THR A 194 -10.06 12.62 -12.41
C THR A 194 -10.86 13.11 -11.21
N ALA A 195 -10.26 13.96 -10.39
CA ALA A 195 -10.91 14.67 -9.29
C ALA A 195 -10.30 16.07 -9.20
N ASP A 196 -11.12 17.05 -8.83
CA ASP A 196 -10.76 18.47 -8.70
C ASP A 196 -10.79 18.91 -7.23
#